data_AF-A0A2N0NJU9-F1
#
_entry.id   AF-A0A2N0NJU9-F1
#
_cell.length_a   1.000
_cell.length_b   1.000
_cell.length_c   1.000
_cell.angle_alpha   90.00
_cell.angle_beta   90.00
_cell.angle_gamma   90.00
#
_symmetry.space_group_name_H-M   'P 1'
#
loop_
_entity.id
_entity.type
_entity.pdbx_description
1 polymer ?
#
loop_
_entity_poly.entity_id
_entity_poly.type
_entity_poly.pdbx_seq_one_letter_code
_entity_poly.pdbx_strand_id
1 'polypeptide(L)' 'PTKNDCCAVRILSLQPDFAAQRPLIQEIIEDRGHKIIFYPKFHCELNFIEQFWGAAK' A
#
# COMPACT_ATOMS: atom_id res chain seq x y z
N PRO A 1 20.68 -9.65 11.90
CA PRO A 1 19.42 -10.27 12.40
C PRO A 1 18.35 -9.18 12.65
N THR A 2 17.29 -9.15 11.85
CA THR A 2 16.17 -8.23 12.09
C THR A 2 15.44 -8.66 13.36
N LYS A 3 15.47 -7.82 14.40
CA LYS A 3 14.79 -8.08 15.67
C LYS A 3 13.28 -7.94 15.45
N ASN A 4 12.61 -9.07 15.25
CA ASN A 4 11.17 -9.11 14.95
C ASN A 4 10.29 -8.89 16.20
N ASP A 5 10.88 -8.97 17.39
CA ASP A 5 10.17 -8.83 18.68
C ASP A 5 10.23 -7.41 19.25
N CYS A 6 10.65 -6.43 18.46
CA CYS A 6 10.76 -5.06 18.92
C CYS A 6 9.42 -4.34 18.70
N CYS A 7 8.66 -4.17 19.79
CA CYS A 7 7.34 -3.55 19.93
C CYS A 7 6.13 -4.37 19.48
N ALA A 8 5.00 -4.17 20.17
CA ALA A 8 3.74 -4.86 19.91
C ALA A 8 3.25 -4.65 18.46
N VAL A 9 3.45 -3.45 17.90
CA VAL A 9 3.07 -3.12 16.52
C VAL A 9 3.80 -4.01 15.51
N ARG A 10 5.13 -4.20 15.70
CA ARG A 10 5.91 -5.07 14.81
C ARG A 10 5.45 -6.51 14.92
N ILE A 11 5.28 -7.02 16.14
CA ILE A 11 4.86 -8.40 16.40
C ILE A 11 3.49 -8.67 15.77
N LEU A 12 2.53 -7.76 15.93
CA LEU A 12 1.21 -7.85 15.33
C LEU A 12 1.27 -7.79 13.80
N SER A 13 2.06 -6.87 13.23
CA SER A 13 2.18 -6.75 11.77
C SER A 13 2.79 -7.98 11.09
N LEU A 14 3.51 -8.81 11.85
CA LEU A 14 4.12 -10.05 11.36
C LEU A 14 3.22 -11.28 11.57
N GLN A 15 2.08 -11.13 12.25
CA GLN A 15 1.15 -12.25 12.38
C GLN A 15 0.56 -12.61 11.01
N PRO A 16 0.36 -13.91 10.70
CA PRO A 16 -0.06 -14.35 9.37
C PRO A 16 -1.39 -13.76 8.88
N ASP A 17 -2.35 -13.57 9.77
CA ASP A 17 -3.65 -12.97 9.49
C ASP A 17 -3.51 -11.49 9.11
N PHE A 18 -2.73 -10.72 9.86
CA PHE A 18 -2.45 -9.31 9.55
C PHE A 18 -1.64 -9.15 8.26
N ALA A 19 -0.66 -10.03 8.04
CA ALA A 19 0.16 -10.00 6.82
C ALA A 19 -0.63 -10.41 5.57
N ALA A 20 -1.61 -11.31 5.71
CA ALA A 20 -2.48 -11.75 4.62
C ALA A 20 -3.71 -10.84 4.42
N GLN A 21 -4.00 -9.93 5.36
CA GLN A 21 -5.17 -9.06 5.28
C GLN A 21 -5.05 -8.12 4.08
N ARG A 22 -6.05 -8.20 3.18
CA ARG A 22 -6.17 -7.29 2.05
C ARG A 22 -6.68 -5.92 2.53
N PRO A 23 -6.18 -4.80 1.98
CA PRO A 23 -6.72 -3.48 2.27
C PRO A 23 -8.20 -3.41 1.87
N LEU A 24 -9.05 -2.86 2.74
CA LEU A 24 -10.48 -2.67 2.46
C LEU A 24 -10.71 -1.96 1.11
N ILE A 25 -9.88 -0.97 0.79
CA ILE A 25 -9.97 -0.24 -0.47
C ILE A 25 -9.71 -1.13 -1.70
N GLN A 26 -8.81 -2.10 -1.58
CA GLN A 26 -8.55 -3.06 -2.65
C GLN A 26 -9.78 -3.93 -2.88
N GLU A 27 -10.40 -4.44 -1.81
CA GLU A 27 -11.62 -5.25 -1.91
C GLU A 27 -12.77 -4.48 -2.57
N ILE A 28 -13.02 -3.25 -2.12
CA ILE A 28 -14.09 -2.40 -2.65
C ILE A 28 -13.91 -2.06 -4.14
N ILE A 29 -12.66 -1.87 -4.59
CA ILE A 29 -12.35 -1.52 -5.98
C ILE A 29 -12.43 -2.76 -6.88
N GLU A 30 -11.87 -3.88 -6.42
CA GLU A 30 -11.91 -5.14 -7.17
C GLU A 30 -13.34 -5.72 -7.27
N ASP A 31 -14.17 -5.58 -6.22
CA ASP A 31 -15.59 -5.98 -6.23
C ASP A 31 -16.40 -5.22 -7.28
N ARG A 32 -16.02 -3.96 -7.56
CA ARG A 32 -16.59 -3.17 -8.66
C ARG A 32 -15.99 -3.48 -10.03
N GLY A 33 -15.10 -4.45 -10.14
CA GLY A 33 -14.45 -4.85 -11.40
C GLY A 33 -13.33 -3.93 -11.86
N HIS A 34 -12.83 -3.03 -10.99
CA HIS A 34 -11.73 -2.13 -11.31
C HIS A 34 -10.38 -2.71 -10.87
N LYS A 35 -9.31 -2.27 -11.53
CA LYS A 35 -7.93 -2.60 -11.16
C LYS A 35 -7.37 -1.50 -10.26
N ILE A 36 -6.54 -1.89 -9.30
CA ILE A 36 -5.84 -0.99 -8.38
C ILE A 36 -4.32 -1.10 -8.55
N ILE A 37 -3.62 0.01 -8.37
CA ILE A 37 -2.16 0.08 -8.39
C ILE A 37 -1.73 0.80 -7.11
N PHE A 38 -0.89 0.15 -6.30
CA PHE A 38 -0.31 0.75 -5.11
C PHE A 38 1.12 1.24 -5.39
N TYR A 39 1.38 2.51 -5.13
CA TYR A 39 2.70 3.10 -5.25
C TYR A 39 3.51 2.98 -3.95
N PRO A 40 4.86 2.93 -4.03
CA PRO A 40 5.72 3.05 -2.86
C PRO A 40 5.43 4.36 -2.09
N LYS A 41 5.46 4.29 -0.75
CA LYS A 41 5.27 5.48 0.09
C LYS A 41 6.40 6.48 -0.15
N PHE A 42 6.05 7.77 -0.24
CA PHE A 42 6.97 8.89 -0.41
C PHE A 42 7.72 8.94 -1.75
N HIS A 43 7.18 8.28 -2.78
CA HIS A 43 7.70 8.31 -4.15
C HIS A 43 6.67 8.90 -5.12
N CYS A 44 6.41 10.22 -5.01
CA CYS A 44 5.40 10.90 -5.83
C CYS A 44 5.78 10.95 -7.32
N GLU A 45 7.07 10.85 -7.64
CA GLU A 45 7.61 10.81 -9.01
C GLU A 45 7.11 9.61 -9.82
N LEU A 46 6.66 8.55 -9.14
CA LEU A 46 6.11 7.35 -9.75
C LEU A 46 4.60 7.43 -10.01
N ASN A 47 3.91 8.42 -9.41
CA ASN A 47 2.48 8.60 -9.61
C ASN A 47 2.21 9.29 -10.96
N PHE A 48 1.56 8.57 -11.88
CA PHE A 48 1.24 9.09 -13.22
C PHE A 48 0.41 10.39 -13.16
N ILE A 49 -0.47 10.54 -12.16
CA ILE A 49 -1.31 11.73 -12.01
C ILE A 49 -0.45 12.97 -11.75
N GLU A 50 0.59 12.85 -10.90
CA GLU A 50 1.50 13.95 -10.60
C GLU A 50 2.33 14.34 -11.82
N GLN A 51 2.80 13.36 -12.60
CA GLN A 51 3.52 13.62 -13.85
C GLN A 51 2.66 14.37 -14.86
N PHE A 52 1.39 13.98 -15.02
CA PHE A 52 0.46 14.65 -15.92
C PHE A 52 0.19 16.10 -15.50
N TRP A 53 -0.03 16.35 -14.19
CA TRP A 53 -0.22 17.70 -13.68
C TRP A 53 1.02 18.58 -13.79
N GLY A 54 2.21 18.01 -13.62
CA GLY A 54 3.47 18.71 -13.84
C GLY A 54 3.66 19.14 -15.30
N ALA A 55 3.29 18.28 -16.25
CA ALA A 55 3.39 18.59 -17.69
C ALA A 55 2.33 19.59 -18.18
N ALA A 56 1.21 19.72 -17.47
CA ALA A 56 0.13 20.65 -17.82
C ALA A 56 0.38 22.08 -17.32
N LYS A 57 1.47 22.34 -16.60
CA LYS A 57 1.92 23.66 -16.16
C LYS A 57 3.00 24.19 -17.08
#